data_AF-K1SQ26-F1
#
_entry.id   AF-K1SQ26-F1
#
_cell.length_a   1.000
_cell.length_b   1.000
_cell.length_c   1.000
_cell.angle_alpha   90.00
_cell.angle_beta   90.00
_cell.angle_gamma   90.00
#
_symmetry.space_group_name_H-M   'P 1'
#
loop_
_entity.id
_entity.type
_entity.pdbx_description
1 polymer ?
#
loop_
_entity_poly.entity_id
_entity_poly.type
_entity_poly.pdbx_seq_one_letter_code
_entity_poly.pdbx_strand_id
1 'polypeptide(L)'
;GVERKEQQPQNEISFSEDPRQFILLPGNARKRYKALLQRQDEFIKASENSAYNKYTDGPNKKLGIVACGIGYNYLMENYPEGCEYPVLKIGQYPLPKKQLMQLVEACDEILVLEDGQPFVEKQLKGYLGIGIKVKGRLDGTLSQDGELNPDSVARAVGKENKAEFSVPSLVEMRPPALCEGCGHRDMYTVLTQV
;
A
#
# COMPACT_ATOMS: atom_id res chain seq x y z
N GLY A 1 27.36 5.39 3.46
CA GLY A 1 27.54 5.98 2.11
C GLY A 1 26.93 5.06 1.08
N VAL A 2 26.67 5.55 -0.14
CA VAL A 2 26.21 4.69 -1.24
C VAL A 2 27.43 4.13 -1.96
N GLU A 3 27.64 2.81 -1.90
CA GLU A 3 28.71 2.14 -2.63
C GLU A 3 28.32 1.96 -4.10
N ARG A 4 29.16 2.45 -5.01
CA ARG A 4 28.95 2.26 -6.45
C ARG A 4 29.37 0.84 -6.83
N LYS A 5 28.47 0.11 -7.48
CA LYS A 5 28.76 -1.17 -8.14
C LYS A 5 29.02 -0.94 -9.62
N GLU A 6 29.68 -1.90 -10.24
CA GLU A 6 29.90 -1.92 -11.69
C GLU A 6 28.56 -1.85 -12.43
N GLN A 7 28.50 -1.05 -13.49
CA GLN A 7 27.28 -0.84 -14.24
C GLN A 7 26.89 -2.15 -14.95
N GLN A 8 25.68 -2.64 -14.68
CA GLN A 8 25.17 -3.81 -15.40
C GLN A 8 24.96 -3.43 -16.88
N PRO A 9 25.35 -4.31 -17.81
CA PRO A 9 25.10 -4.08 -19.23
C PRO A 9 23.59 -3.98 -19.48
N GLN A 10 23.20 -3.17 -20.47
CA GLN A 10 21.82 -3.05 -20.88
C GLN A 10 21.31 -4.41 -21.39
N ASN A 11 20.12 -4.83 -20.94
CA ASN A 11 19.47 -6.03 -21.46
C ASN A 11 19.24 -5.90 -22.97
N GLU A 12 19.57 -6.94 -23.74
CA GLU A 12 19.26 -6.99 -25.16
C GLU A 12 17.74 -7.02 -25.38
N ILE A 13 17.29 -6.36 -26.45
CA ILE A 13 15.87 -6.33 -26.80
C ILE A 13 15.49 -7.68 -27.38
N SER A 14 14.61 -8.40 -26.69
CA SER A 14 14.01 -9.65 -27.17
C SER A 14 12.51 -9.47 -27.36
N PHE A 15 12.06 -9.55 -28.62
CA PHE A 15 10.63 -9.60 -28.94
C PHE A 15 10.20 -11.05 -29.07
N SER A 16 8.99 -11.35 -28.61
CA SER A 16 8.46 -12.69 -28.79
C SER A 16 8.02 -12.91 -30.24
N GLU A 17 8.26 -14.13 -30.74
CA GLU A 17 8.00 -14.55 -32.11
C GLU A 17 6.51 -14.53 -32.51
N ASP A 18 5.58 -14.43 -31.54
CA ASP A 18 4.14 -14.37 -31.80
C ASP A 18 3.62 -12.91 -31.83
N PRO A 19 3.50 -12.25 -33.00
CA PRO A 19 3.04 -10.86 -33.06
C PRO A 19 1.61 -10.68 -32.52
N ARG A 20 0.80 -11.74 -32.50
CA ARG A 20 -0.59 -11.70 -32.00
C ARG A 20 -0.69 -11.36 -30.53
N GLN A 21 0.38 -11.51 -29.73
CA GLN A 21 0.35 -11.14 -28.31
C GLN A 21 0.19 -9.62 -28.10
N PHE A 22 0.64 -8.82 -29.06
CA PHE A 22 0.56 -7.36 -29.03
C PHE A 22 -0.71 -6.83 -29.72
N ILE A 23 -1.56 -7.72 -30.26
CA ILE A 23 -2.75 -7.36 -31.03
C ILE A 23 -4.01 -7.79 -30.24
N LEU A 24 -4.75 -6.82 -29.70
CA LEU A 24 -5.97 -7.02 -28.91
C LEU A 24 -7.27 -6.96 -29.72
N LEU A 25 -7.26 -7.46 -30.96
CA LEU A 25 -8.51 -7.65 -31.73
C LEU A 25 -9.43 -8.69 -31.06
N PRO A 26 -10.75 -8.66 -31.27
CA PRO A 26 -11.71 -9.47 -30.50
C PRO A 26 -11.39 -10.97 -30.44
N GLY A 27 -10.91 -11.56 -31.55
CA GLY A 27 -10.52 -12.98 -31.60
C GLY A 27 -9.32 -13.32 -30.72
N ASN A 28 -8.36 -12.41 -30.58
CA ASN A 28 -7.18 -12.57 -29.73
C ASN A 28 -7.51 -12.24 -28.27
N ALA A 29 -8.26 -11.15 -28.04
CA ALA A 29 -8.64 -10.69 -26.70
C ALA A 29 -9.39 -11.79 -25.92
N ARG A 30 -10.36 -12.48 -26.54
CA ARG A 30 -11.08 -13.60 -25.88
C ARG A 30 -10.15 -14.74 -25.45
N LYS A 31 -9.21 -15.13 -26.33
CA LYS A 31 -8.23 -16.19 -26.03
C LYS A 31 -7.28 -15.76 -24.91
N ARG A 32 -6.77 -14.53 -24.96
CA ARG A 32 -5.86 -13.97 -23.96
C ARG A 32 -6.54 -13.81 -22.60
N TYR A 33 -7.80 -13.39 -22.57
CA TYR A 33 -8.57 -13.29 -21.34
C TYR A 33 -8.79 -14.67 -20.71
N LYS A 34 -9.11 -15.70 -21.49
CA LYS A 34 -9.19 -17.08 -20.99
C LYS A 34 -7.86 -17.54 -20.37
N ALA A 35 -6.73 -17.25 -21.01
CA ALA A 35 -5.41 -17.58 -20.47
C ALA A 35 -5.08 -16.79 -19.18
N LEU A 36 -5.49 -15.51 -19.11
CA LEU A 36 -5.34 -14.71 -17.89
C LEU A 36 -6.14 -15.32 -16.73
N LEU A 37 -7.40 -15.71 -16.97
CA LEU A 37 -8.24 -16.34 -15.95
C LEU A 37 -7.61 -17.62 -15.40
N GLN A 38 -7.01 -18.44 -16.28
CA GLN A 38 -6.32 -19.67 -15.89
C GLN A 38 -5.08 -19.42 -15.02
N ARG A 39 -4.45 -18.25 -15.12
CA ARG A 39 -3.26 -17.88 -14.34
C ARG A 39 -3.57 -17.23 -12.99
N GLN A 40 -4.82 -16.90 -12.71
CA GLN A 40 -5.15 -16.20 -11.46
C GLN A 40 -4.75 -16.99 -10.22
N ASP A 41 -4.96 -18.32 -10.24
CA ASP A 41 -4.55 -19.20 -9.14
C ASP A 41 -3.02 -19.22 -8.97
N GLU A 42 -2.27 -19.13 -10.08
CA GLU A 42 -0.80 -19.03 -10.04
C GLU A 42 -0.36 -17.71 -9.42
N PHE A 43 -1.03 -16.60 -9.73
CA PHE A 43 -0.71 -15.29 -9.13
C PHE A 43 -1.03 -15.24 -7.64
N ILE A 44 -2.12 -15.86 -7.20
CA ILE A 44 -2.45 -15.97 -5.77
C ILE A 44 -1.37 -16.80 -5.07
N LYS A 45 -1.01 -17.97 -5.60
CA LYS A 45 0.07 -18.79 -5.05
C LYS A 45 1.41 -18.06 -5.03
N ALA A 46 1.73 -17.30 -6.07
CA ALA A 46 2.94 -16.51 -6.13
C ALA A 46 2.96 -15.42 -5.04
N SER A 47 1.81 -14.81 -4.75
CA SER A 47 1.69 -13.85 -3.66
C SER A 47 1.79 -14.51 -2.27
N GLU A 48 1.13 -15.64 -2.07
CA GLU A 48 1.19 -16.40 -0.81
C GLU A 48 2.60 -16.91 -0.49
N ASN A 49 3.42 -17.17 -1.50
CA ASN A 49 4.81 -17.61 -1.36
C ASN A 49 5.83 -16.47 -1.56
N SER A 50 5.37 -15.23 -1.68
CA SER A 50 6.23 -14.08 -1.92
C SER A 50 7.07 -13.73 -0.69
N ALA A 51 8.37 -13.47 -0.90
CA ALA A 51 9.24 -12.93 0.14
C ALA A 51 8.85 -11.51 0.61
N TYR A 52 8.00 -10.81 -0.15
CA TYR A 52 7.53 -9.47 0.18
C TYR A 52 6.33 -9.46 1.13
N ASN A 53 5.60 -10.57 1.20
CA ASN A 53 4.51 -10.78 2.14
C ASN A 53 5.05 -11.53 3.36
N LYS A 54 4.74 -11.06 4.57
CA LYS A 54 5.25 -11.68 5.79
C LYS A 54 4.19 -11.66 6.88
N TYR A 55 3.79 -12.84 7.33
CA TYR A 55 3.03 -13.01 8.56
C TYR A 55 4.00 -13.13 9.73
N THR A 56 3.82 -12.31 10.76
CA THR A 56 4.55 -12.36 12.02
C THR A 56 3.52 -12.56 13.12
N ASP A 57 3.64 -13.64 13.89
CA ASP A 57 2.69 -13.90 14.96
C ASP A 57 3.00 -13.05 16.19
N GLY A 58 1.97 -12.69 16.95
CA GLY A 58 2.08 -11.96 18.21
C GLY A 58 1.21 -12.59 19.31
N PRO A 59 1.61 -12.49 20.59
CA PRO A 59 0.86 -13.08 21.71
C PRO A 59 -0.52 -12.44 21.94
N ASN A 60 -0.71 -11.17 21.59
CA ASN A 60 -1.93 -10.43 21.84
C ASN A 60 -2.90 -10.58 20.65
N LYS A 61 -3.85 -11.52 20.76
CA LYS A 61 -4.84 -11.82 19.70
C LYS A 61 -6.05 -10.87 19.66
N LYS A 62 -6.10 -9.86 20.55
CA LYS A 62 -7.22 -8.90 20.54
C LYS A 62 -7.27 -8.06 19.27
N LEU A 63 -6.14 -7.87 18.61
CA LEU A 63 -6.03 -7.09 17.38
C LEU A 63 -5.06 -7.78 16.42
N GLY A 64 -5.45 -7.95 15.17
CA GLY A 64 -4.57 -8.30 14.06
C GLY A 64 -4.32 -7.08 13.18
N ILE A 65 -3.09 -6.91 12.67
CA ILE A 65 -2.72 -5.74 11.88
C ILE A 65 -2.36 -6.17 10.46
N VAL A 66 -3.04 -5.61 9.47
CA VAL A 66 -2.67 -5.72 8.05
C VAL A 66 -1.94 -4.45 7.65
N ALA A 67 -0.64 -4.54 7.34
CA ALA A 67 0.18 -3.38 6.99
C ALA A 67 0.67 -3.46 5.54
N CYS A 68 0.24 -2.51 4.71
CA CYS A 68 0.53 -2.49 3.28
C CYS A 68 1.71 -1.57 2.98
N GLY A 69 2.72 -2.09 2.27
CA GLY A 69 3.87 -1.31 1.81
C GLY A 69 4.53 -0.50 2.92
N ILE A 70 4.51 0.83 2.77
CA ILE A 70 5.12 1.78 3.72
C ILE A 70 4.46 1.77 5.10
N GLY A 71 3.17 1.42 5.19
CA GLY A 71 2.45 1.33 6.46
C GLY A 71 3.07 0.32 7.44
N TYR A 72 3.79 -0.69 6.93
CA TYR A 72 4.55 -1.60 7.77
C TYR A 72 5.72 -0.90 8.49
N ASN A 73 6.42 0.00 7.81
CA ASN A 73 7.55 0.71 8.42
C ASN A 73 7.06 1.65 9.53
N TYR A 74 6.00 2.40 9.26
CA TYR A 74 5.35 3.26 10.27
C TYR A 74 4.86 2.46 11.48
N LEU A 75 4.35 1.24 11.26
CA LEU A 75 4.02 0.35 12.36
C LEU A 75 5.27 -0.06 13.15
N MET A 76 6.34 -0.49 12.48
CA MET A 76 7.55 -0.95 13.18
C MET A 76 8.28 0.17 13.92
N GLU A 77 8.23 1.40 13.45
CA GLU A 77 8.75 2.59 14.17
C GLU A 77 8.09 2.74 15.54
N ASN A 78 6.82 2.36 15.65
CA ASN A 78 6.08 2.34 16.90
C ASN A 78 6.40 1.13 17.79
N TYR A 79 7.04 0.08 17.26
CA TYR A 79 7.35 -1.17 17.97
C TYR A 79 8.82 -1.59 17.79
N PRO A 80 9.78 -0.80 18.31
CA PRO A 80 11.21 -1.08 18.12
C PRO A 80 11.65 -2.42 18.73
N GLU A 81 10.96 -2.89 19.77
CA GLU A 81 11.23 -4.17 20.44
C GLU A 81 10.40 -5.34 19.87
N GLY A 82 9.56 -5.09 18.87
CA GLY A 82 8.65 -6.05 18.28
C GLY A 82 7.18 -5.75 18.59
N CYS A 83 6.31 -6.05 17.62
CA CYS A 83 4.87 -5.84 17.76
C CYS A 83 4.24 -6.98 18.56
N GLU A 84 3.46 -6.64 19.60
CA GLU A 84 2.75 -7.62 20.44
C GLU A 84 1.57 -8.28 19.72
N TYR A 85 1.05 -7.63 18.67
CA TYR A 85 -0.08 -8.08 17.86
C TYR A 85 0.40 -8.91 16.67
N PRO A 86 -0.38 -9.91 16.20
CA PRO A 86 -0.17 -10.52 14.90
C PRO A 86 -0.16 -9.48 13.78
N VAL A 87 0.84 -9.53 12.90
CA VAL A 87 1.02 -8.60 11.78
C VAL A 87 1.16 -9.35 10.46
N LEU A 88 0.36 -8.97 9.48
CA LEU A 88 0.56 -9.34 8.09
C LEU A 88 1.07 -8.14 7.28
N LYS A 89 2.35 -8.20 6.89
CA LYS A 89 2.92 -7.31 5.89
C LYS A 89 2.47 -7.74 4.50
N ILE A 90 1.89 -6.82 3.74
CA ILE A 90 1.55 -7.00 2.32
C ILE A 90 2.46 -6.12 1.48
N GLY A 91 3.31 -6.75 0.67
CA GLY A 91 4.22 -6.09 -0.28
C GLY A 91 3.98 -6.48 -1.73
N GLN A 92 3.09 -7.43 -2.01
CA GLN A 92 2.80 -7.90 -3.36
C GLN A 92 1.29 -8.14 -3.56
N TYR A 93 0.80 -7.75 -4.75
CA TYR A 93 -0.53 -8.10 -5.26
C TYR A 93 -0.45 -9.35 -6.18
N PRO A 94 -1.45 -10.24 -6.24
CA PRO A 94 -2.74 -10.28 -5.52
C PRO A 94 -2.62 -10.38 -3.99
N LEU A 95 -3.70 -10.19 -3.24
CA LEU A 95 -3.65 -10.32 -1.78
C LEU A 95 -3.36 -11.78 -1.36
N PRO A 96 -2.49 -12.02 -0.37
CA PRO A 96 -2.16 -13.37 0.09
C PRO A 96 -3.30 -13.97 0.92
N LYS A 97 -4.23 -14.67 0.25
CA LYS A 97 -5.49 -15.13 0.84
C LYS A 97 -5.27 -16.03 2.05
N LYS A 98 -4.35 -16.99 1.96
CA LYS A 98 -4.01 -17.88 3.08
C LYS A 98 -3.62 -17.12 4.35
N GLN A 99 -2.69 -16.16 4.24
CA GLN A 99 -2.21 -15.39 5.39
C GLN A 99 -3.28 -14.42 5.92
N LEU A 100 -4.12 -13.86 5.05
CA LEU A 100 -5.25 -13.02 5.47
C LEU A 100 -6.26 -13.82 6.28
N MET A 101 -6.64 -15.02 5.81
CA MET A 101 -7.56 -15.90 6.54
C MET A 101 -6.96 -16.32 7.88
N GLN A 102 -5.67 -16.68 7.91
CA GLN A 102 -4.97 -17.00 9.15
C GLN A 102 -5.05 -15.85 10.17
N LEU A 103 -4.85 -14.61 9.73
CA LEU A 103 -4.92 -13.44 10.62
C LEU A 103 -6.35 -13.22 11.14
N VAL A 104 -7.34 -13.31 10.26
CA VAL A 104 -8.75 -13.11 10.59
C VAL A 104 -9.28 -14.20 11.53
N GLU A 105 -8.88 -15.45 11.35
CA GLU A 105 -9.27 -16.55 12.23
C GLU A 105 -8.61 -16.46 13.61
N ALA A 106 -7.43 -15.84 13.70
CA ALA A 106 -6.65 -15.78 14.93
C ALA A 106 -6.96 -14.58 15.83
N CYS A 107 -7.66 -13.55 15.33
CA CYS A 107 -7.81 -12.27 16.03
C CYS A 107 -9.27 -11.82 16.20
N ASP A 108 -9.55 -11.02 17.24
CA ASP A 108 -10.91 -10.52 17.52
C ASP A 108 -11.32 -9.35 16.61
N GLU A 109 -10.37 -8.46 16.29
CA GLU A 109 -10.55 -7.36 15.34
C GLU A 109 -9.31 -7.15 14.48
N ILE A 110 -9.47 -6.49 13.33
CA ILE A 110 -8.39 -6.21 12.37
C ILE A 110 -8.23 -4.71 12.19
N LEU A 111 -7.01 -4.20 12.25
CA LEU A 111 -6.64 -2.85 11.83
C LEU A 111 -5.89 -2.91 10.50
N VAL A 112 -6.38 -2.17 9.50
CA VAL A 112 -5.74 -2.06 8.19
C VAL A 112 -4.97 -0.75 8.09
N LEU A 113 -3.66 -0.86 7.91
CA LEU A 113 -2.74 0.25 7.66
C LEU A 113 -2.39 0.25 6.17
N GLU A 114 -3.02 1.15 5.42
CA GLU A 114 -2.75 1.33 3.98
C GLU A 114 -2.64 2.82 3.62
N ASP A 115 -1.78 3.11 2.65
CA ASP A 115 -1.55 4.47 2.16
C ASP A 115 -2.26 4.72 0.83
N GLY A 116 -2.83 5.90 0.68
CA GLY A 116 -3.76 6.23 -0.39
C GLY A 116 -5.18 5.74 -0.12
N GLN A 117 -5.75 4.96 -1.04
CA GLN A 117 -7.16 4.54 -0.98
C GLN A 117 -7.35 3.25 -0.16
N PRO A 118 -8.48 3.08 0.55
CA PRO A 118 -8.74 1.89 1.35
C PRO A 118 -9.06 0.66 0.49
N PHE A 119 -8.06 0.07 -0.15
CA PHE A 119 -8.23 -1.04 -1.07
C PHE A 119 -8.37 -2.37 -0.32
N VAL A 120 -7.44 -2.66 0.60
CA VAL A 120 -7.43 -3.90 1.37
C VAL A 120 -8.55 -3.90 2.40
N GLU A 121 -8.80 -2.77 3.05
CA GLU A 121 -9.91 -2.63 3.99
C GLU A 121 -11.27 -2.89 3.31
N LYS A 122 -11.48 -2.36 2.09
CA LYS A 122 -12.70 -2.62 1.30
C LYS A 122 -12.87 -4.11 1.00
N GLN A 123 -11.79 -4.81 0.66
CA GLN A 123 -11.84 -6.25 0.37
C GLN A 123 -12.17 -7.07 1.63
N LEU A 124 -11.64 -6.67 2.79
CA LEU A 124 -11.87 -7.33 4.07
C LEU A 124 -13.28 -7.08 4.63
N LYS A 125 -13.75 -5.83 4.59
CA LYS A 125 -15.14 -5.48 4.97
C LYS A 125 -16.17 -6.02 3.99
N GLY A 126 -15.81 -6.08 2.71
CA GLY A 126 -16.67 -6.50 1.62
C GLY A 126 -16.71 -8.02 1.45
N TYR A 127 -16.35 -8.46 0.25
CA TYR A 127 -16.58 -9.79 -0.36
C TYR A 127 -16.30 -11.04 0.50
N LEU A 128 -15.55 -10.91 1.60
CA LEU A 128 -15.19 -12.02 2.47
C LEU A 128 -16.23 -12.32 3.57
N GLY A 129 -17.15 -11.40 3.89
CA GLY A 129 -18.29 -11.67 4.79
C GLY A 129 -17.91 -12.24 6.17
N ILE A 130 -16.69 -12.00 6.64
CA ILE A 130 -16.09 -12.77 7.74
C ILE A 130 -16.65 -12.36 9.12
N GLY A 131 -17.54 -11.37 9.19
CA GLY A 131 -18.16 -10.92 10.44
C GLY A 131 -17.19 -10.28 11.45
N ILE A 132 -15.90 -10.30 11.18
CA ILE A 132 -14.87 -9.68 12.01
C ILE A 132 -14.94 -8.16 11.91
N LYS A 133 -14.66 -7.49 13.04
CA LYS A 133 -14.59 -6.04 13.08
C LYS A 133 -13.30 -5.58 12.41
N VAL A 134 -13.44 -4.84 11.32
CA VAL A 134 -12.31 -4.24 10.58
C VAL A 134 -12.31 -2.73 10.81
N LYS A 135 -11.18 -2.21 11.28
CA LYS A 135 -10.88 -0.80 11.50
C LYS A 135 -9.87 -0.32 10.47
N GLY A 136 -9.94 0.95 10.09
CA GLY A 136 -9.03 1.52 9.10
C GLY A 136 -9.47 2.91 8.67
N ARG A 137 -9.36 3.21 7.38
CA ARG A 137 -9.80 4.50 6.84
C ARG A 137 -11.32 4.59 6.73
N LEU A 138 -12.02 3.49 6.41
CA LEU A 138 -13.47 3.53 6.17
C LEU A 138 -14.30 3.82 7.43
N ASP A 139 -13.82 3.46 8.62
CA ASP A 139 -14.51 3.75 9.88
C ASP A 139 -13.99 5.00 10.60
N GLY A 140 -13.00 5.68 10.02
CA GLY A 140 -12.40 6.88 10.60
C GLY A 140 -11.33 6.62 11.66
N THR A 141 -10.93 5.36 11.90
CA THR A 141 -9.76 5.06 12.75
C THR A 141 -8.49 5.69 12.19
N LEU A 142 -8.38 5.72 10.86
CA LEU A 142 -7.41 6.49 10.08
C LEU A 142 -8.17 7.46 9.16
N SER A 143 -7.54 8.57 8.78
CA SER A 143 -8.17 9.53 7.86
C SER A 143 -8.34 8.91 6.46
N GLN A 144 -9.44 9.23 5.78
CA GLN A 144 -9.63 8.79 4.38
C GLN A 144 -8.87 9.67 3.37
N ASP A 145 -8.61 10.91 3.77
CA ASP A 145 -7.84 11.90 3.05
C ASP A 145 -6.42 12.01 3.61
N GLY A 146 -5.53 12.59 2.82
CA GLY A 146 -4.12 12.74 3.18
C GLY A 146 -3.34 11.42 3.22
N GLU A 147 -2.04 11.58 3.48
CA GLU A 147 -1.08 10.49 3.53
C GLU A 147 -1.11 9.78 4.89
N LEU A 148 -0.90 8.47 4.88
CA LEU A 148 -0.60 7.74 6.11
C LEU A 148 0.76 8.22 6.63
N ASN A 149 0.86 8.48 7.94
CA ASN A 149 2.12 8.89 8.56
C ASN A 149 2.34 8.17 9.91
N PRO A 150 3.58 8.16 10.44
CA PRO A 150 3.90 7.50 11.71
C PRO A 150 2.99 7.93 12.87
N ASP A 151 2.62 9.22 12.95
CA ASP A 151 1.79 9.77 14.04
C ASP A 151 0.36 9.24 14.01
N SER A 152 -0.22 9.17 12.82
CA SER A 152 -1.55 8.59 12.61
C SER A 152 -1.58 7.11 12.97
N VAL A 153 -0.52 6.37 12.59
CA VAL A 153 -0.38 4.94 12.92
C VAL A 153 -0.21 4.76 14.44
N ALA A 154 0.63 5.57 15.08
CA ALA A 154 0.84 5.55 16.54
C ALA A 154 -0.49 5.67 17.29
N ARG A 155 -1.29 6.68 16.94
CA ARG A 155 -2.62 6.89 17.55
C ARG A 155 -3.56 5.72 17.28
N ALA A 156 -3.55 5.17 16.07
CA ALA A 156 -4.42 4.04 15.71
C ALA A 156 -4.08 2.76 16.49
N VAL A 157 -2.82 2.57 16.88
CA VAL A 157 -2.38 1.44 17.74
C VAL A 157 -2.37 1.78 19.24
N GLY A 158 -2.94 2.93 19.63
CA GLY A 158 -3.06 3.34 21.03
C GLY A 158 -1.76 3.84 21.67
N LYS A 159 -0.77 4.24 20.87
CA LYS A 159 0.48 4.84 21.35
C LYS A 159 0.45 6.36 21.21
N GLU A 160 1.11 7.03 22.15
CA GLU A 160 1.39 8.46 22.03
C GLU A 160 2.64 8.65 21.17
N ASN A 161 2.51 9.37 20.05
CA ASN A 161 3.67 9.95 19.38
C ASN A 161 3.70 11.44 19.71
N LYS A 162 4.62 11.84 20.58
CA LYS A 162 4.85 13.25 20.89
C LYS A 162 5.89 13.76 19.92
N ALA A 163 5.54 14.84 19.20
CA ALA A 163 6.52 15.56 18.41
C ALA A 163 7.63 16.05 19.35
N GLU A 164 8.83 15.48 19.20
CA GLU A 164 10.00 15.87 20.00
C GLU A 164 10.42 17.32 19.71
N PHE A 165 10.09 17.81 18.51
CA PHE A 165 10.43 19.14 18.04
C PHE A 165 9.19 19.93 17.66
N SER A 166 9.11 21.18 18.14
CA SER A 166 8.18 22.16 17.61
C SER A 166 8.58 22.55 16.19
N VAL A 167 7.60 22.83 15.33
CA VAL A 167 7.85 23.43 14.02
C VAL A 167 8.67 24.72 14.21
N PRO A 168 9.89 24.83 13.66
CA PRO A 168 10.72 26.02 13.82
C PRO A 168 10.01 27.25 13.23
N SER A 169 10.21 28.42 13.85
CA SER A 169 9.61 29.68 13.37
C SER A 169 10.07 30.11 11.97
N LEU A 170 11.17 29.54 11.48
CA LEU A 170 11.69 29.76 10.11
C LEU A 170 10.89 28.99 9.04
N VAL A 171 10.09 27.99 9.43
CA VAL A 171 9.29 27.21 8.46
C VAL A 171 8.12 28.05 7.99
N GLU A 172 8.24 28.59 6.78
CA GLU A 172 7.17 29.29 6.09
C GLU A 172 6.30 28.33 5.28
N MET A 173 5.00 28.66 5.17
CA MET A 173 4.08 27.92 4.30
C MET A 173 4.55 28.04 2.84
N ARG A 174 4.69 26.90 2.17
CA ARG A 174 4.93 26.84 0.71
C ARG A 174 3.63 26.48 0.00
N PRO A 175 2.73 27.44 -0.27
CA PRO A 175 1.56 27.16 -1.07
C PRO A 175 1.98 26.68 -2.46
N PRO A 176 1.15 25.89 -3.16
CA PRO A 176 1.40 25.52 -4.55
C PRO A 176 1.68 26.76 -5.39
N ALA A 177 2.87 26.82 -5.99
CA ALA A 177 3.29 27.92 -6.84
C ALA A 177 3.62 27.40 -8.23
N LEU A 178 3.21 28.13 -9.26
CA LEU A 178 3.70 27.87 -10.61
C LEU A 178 5.20 28.16 -10.67
N CYS A 179 5.96 27.30 -11.33
CA CYS A 179 7.40 27.51 -11.49
C CYS A 179 7.65 28.88 -12.16
N GLU A 180 8.65 29.62 -11.67
CA GLU A 180 8.95 31.00 -12.10
C GLU A 180 9.09 31.17 -13.62
N GLY A 181 9.57 30.13 -14.35
CA GLY A 181 9.71 30.14 -15.81
C GLY A 181 8.63 29.40 -16.60
N CYS A 182 7.54 28.97 -15.96
CA CYS A 182 6.49 28.22 -16.64
C CYS A 182 5.48 29.15 -17.34
N GLY A 183 5.29 29.01 -18.65
CA GLY A 183 4.31 29.81 -19.42
C GLY A 183 2.84 29.65 -18.96
N HIS A 184 2.53 28.64 -18.12
CA HIS A 184 1.22 28.56 -17.46
C HIS A 184 0.97 29.74 -16.51
N ARG A 185 2.01 30.42 -16.01
CA ARG A 185 1.88 31.60 -15.12
C ARG A 185 1.30 32.80 -15.86
N ASP A 186 1.73 33.04 -17.08
CA ASP A 186 1.21 34.14 -17.91
C ASP A 186 -0.28 33.91 -18.20
N MET A 187 -0.63 32.67 -18.61
CA MET A 187 -2.01 32.27 -18.85
C MET A 187 -2.88 32.40 -17.59
N TYR A 188 -2.41 31.90 -16.44
CA TYR A 188 -3.13 32.03 -15.17
C TYR A 188 -3.36 33.50 -14.78
N THR A 189 -2.35 34.35 -14.96
CA THR A 189 -2.44 35.79 -14.66
C THR A 189 -3.49 36.45 -15.53
N VAL A 190 -3.50 36.19 -16.85
CA VAL A 190 -4.51 36.75 -17.77
C VAL A 190 -5.91 36.25 -17.41
N LEU A 191 -6.07 34.96 -17.07
CA LEU A 191 -7.38 34.38 -16.73
C LEU A 191 -7.96 34.91 -15.41
N THR A 192 -7.14 35.42 -14.50
CA THR A 192 -7.56 35.90 -13.17
C THR A 192 -7.75 37.43 -13.11
N GLN A 193 -7.59 38.14 -14.23
CA GLN A 193 -7.77 39.59 -14.34
C GLN A 193 -9.25 40.05 -14.46
N VAL A 194 -10.21 39.23 -14.04
CA VAL A 194 -11.65 39.56 -14.06
C VAL A 194 -12.15 39.95 -12.68
#